data_AF-A0A9R0Q6A8-F1
#
_entry.id   AF-A0A9R0Q6A8-F1
#
_cell.length_a   1.000
_cell.length_b   1.000
_cell.length_c   1.000
_cell.angle_alpha   90.00
_cell.angle_beta   90.00
_cell.angle_gamma   90.00
#
_symmetry.space_group_name_H-M   'P 1'
#
loop_
_entity.id
_entity.type
_entity.pdbx_description
1 polymer ?
#
loop_
_entity_poly.entity_id
_entity_poly.type
_entity_poly.pdbx_seq_one_letter_code
_entity_poly.pdbx_strand_id
1 'polypeptide(L)'
;MTKIQVEKMVEEAEKFAAEDKEKRDAIDTKNQAESVMYQTEKQLKELGDKVPGDVKEKVEGKLKELQDAVAGGSTQTIKDALAALNQEVMQLGQSLYQQQGSGPTPGADAAADSTGPGPSEKTGDGGDVIDADFTDSN
;
A
#
# COMPACT_ATOMS: atom_id res chain seq x y z
N MET A 1 -20.43 30.09 33.53
CA MET A 1 -19.18 29.58 32.95
C MET A 1 -18.08 30.60 33.19
N THR A 2 -17.15 30.33 34.10
CA THR A 2 -15.94 31.15 34.29
C THR A 2 -14.92 30.79 33.19
N LYS A 3 -14.01 31.70 32.80
CA LYS A 3 -13.01 31.44 31.74
C LYS A 3 -12.25 30.12 31.92
N ILE A 4 -11.99 29.73 33.17
CA ILE A 4 -11.36 28.45 33.57
C ILE A 4 -12.19 27.22 33.17
N GLN A 5 -13.53 27.30 33.17
CA GLN A 5 -14.40 26.20 32.72
C GLN A 5 -14.41 26.07 31.19
N VAL A 6 -14.25 27.18 30.47
CA VAL A 6 -14.18 27.18 28.99
C VAL A 6 -12.86 26.58 28.53
N GLU A 7 -11.74 26.97 29.14
CA GLU A 7 -10.42 26.41 28.83
C GLU A 7 -10.37 24.90 29.10
N LYS A 8 -10.91 24.45 30.24
CA LYS A 8 -11.03 23.01 30.53
C LYS A 8 -11.91 22.26 29.54
N MET A 9 -13.03 22.85 29.12
CA MET A 9 -13.90 22.22 28.11
C MET A 9 -13.21 22.11 26.75
N VAL A 10 -12.41 23.10 26.35
CA VAL A 10 -11.66 23.06 25.09
C VAL A 10 -10.56 22.00 25.15
N GLU A 11 -9.79 21.97 26.24
CA GLU A 11 -8.71 21.00 26.43
C GLU A 11 -9.24 19.55 26.51
N GLU A 12 -10.38 19.34 27.19
CA GLU A 12 -11.07 18.05 27.18
C GLU A 12 -11.54 17.67 25.76
N ALA A 13 -12.18 18.60 25.04
CA ALA A 13 -12.65 18.35 23.67
C ALA A 13 -11.50 18.01 22.70
N GLU A 14 -10.37 18.70 22.79
CA GLU A 14 -9.18 18.43 21.99
C GLU A 14 -8.59 17.05 22.33
N LYS A 15 -8.54 16.69 23.62
CA LYS A 15 -8.08 15.37 24.05
C LYS A 15 -8.97 14.25 23.52
N PHE A 16 -10.30 14.39 23.60
CA PHE A 16 -11.23 13.40 23.05
C PHE A 16 -11.09 13.28 21.53
N ALA A 17 -10.92 14.40 20.82
CA ALA A 17 -10.69 14.38 19.37
C ALA A 17 -9.38 13.66 18.99
N ALA A 18 -8.32 13.85 19.77
CA ALA A 18 -7.04 13.15 19.57
C ALA A 18 -7.17 11.64 19.83
N GLU A 19 -7.79 11.24 20.94
CA GLU A 19 -8.01 9.82 21.28
C GLU A 19 -8.88 9.10 20.24
N ASP A 20 -9.92 9.76 19.73
CA ASP A 20 -10.78 9.19 18.68
C ASP A 20 -10.03 9.03 17.36
N LYS A 21 -9.16 9.99 17.02
CA LYS A 21 -8.29 9.90 15.85
C LYS A 21 -7.30 8.75 15.98
N GLU A 22 -6.63 8.62 17.12
CA GLU A 22 -5.69 7.52 17.36
C GLU A 22 -6.36 6.14 17.28
N LYS A 23 -7.58 6.00 17.83
CA LYS A 23 -8.35 4.75 17.73
C LYS A 23 -8.72 4.42 16.29
N ARG A 24 -9.17 5.40 15.50
CA ARG A 24 -9.44 5.17 14.07
C ARG A 24 -8.18 4.78 13.32
N ASP A 25 -7.10 5.53 13.51
CA ASP A 25 -5.81 5.27 12.86
C ASP A 25 -5.30 3.86 13.21
N ALA A 26 -5.47 3.41 14.46
CA ALA A 26 -5.11 2.07 14.89
C ALA A 26 -5.92 0.98 14.15
N ILE A 27 -7.23 1.15 14.05
CA ILE A 27 -8.13 0.21 13.36
C ILE A 27 -7.80 0.16 11.86
N ASP A 28 -7.65 1.32 11.22
CA ASP A 28 -7.34 1.42 9.79
C ASP A 28 -5.98 0.80 9.48
N THR A 29 -4.98 1.07 10.32
CA THR A 29 -3.65 0.46 10.21
C THR A 29 -3.73 -1.06 10.36
N LYS A 30 -4.54 -1.56 11.30
CA LYS A 30 -4.73 -3.00 11.51
C LYS A 30 -5.38 -3.67 10.30
N ASN A 31 -6.45 -3.07 9.78
CA ASN A 31 -7.14 -3.57 8.58
C ASN A 31 -6.21 -3.56 7.35
N GLN A 32 -5.39 -2.51 7.20
CA GLN A 32 -4.40 -2.42 6.14
C GLN A 32 -3.34 -3.52 6.30
N ALA A 33 -2.84 -3.76 7.51
CA ALA A 33 -1.87 -4.81 7.79
C ALA A 33 -2.42 -6.20 7.42
N GLU A 34 -3.63 -6.52 7.86
CA GLU A 34 -4.30 -7.79 7.54
C GLU A 34 -4.51 -7.96 6.03
N SER A 35 -4.90 -6.89 5.32
CA SER A 35 -5.04 -6.89 3.87
C SER A 35 -3.72 -7.17 3.15
N VAL A 36 -2.64 -6.48 3.55
CA VAL A 36 -1.30 -6.66 2.97
C VAL A 36 -0.75 -8.05 3.26
N MET A 37 -0.95 -8.57 4.49
CA MET A 37 -0.56 -9.93 4.83
C MET A 37 -1.21 -10.95 3.90
N TYR A 38 -2.54 -10.88 3.74
CA TYR A 38 -3.28 -11.79 2.88
C TYR A 38 -2.84 -11.70 1.41
N GLN A 39 -2.66 -10.48 0.89
CA GLN A 39 -2.20 -10.27 -0.49
C GLN A 39 -0.79 -10.85 -0.70
N THR A 40 0.09 -10.66 0.28
CA THR A 40 1.47 -11.16 0.21
C THR A 40 1.53 -12.69 0.29
N GLU A 41 0.76 -13.30 1.21
CA GLU A 41 0.63 -14.76 1.28
C GLU A 41 0.09 -15.35 -0.02
N LYS A 42 -0.93 -14.69 -0.61
CA LYS A 42 -1.48 -15.08 -1.90
C LYS A 42 -0.43 -14.99 -3.00
N GLN A 43 0.31 -13.88 -3.08
CA GLN A 43 1.40 -13.74 -4.04
C GLN A 43 2.48 -14.79 -3.85
N LEU A 44 2.96 -15.03 -2.63
CA LEU A 44 3.95 -16.09 -2.36
C LEU A 44 3.46 -17.46 -2.81
N LYS A 45 2.18 -17.76 -2.61
CA LYS A 45 1.57 -19.02 -3.05
C LYS A 45 1.43 -19.11 -4.58
N GLU A 46 1.07 -18.02 -5.24
CA GLU A 46 0.95 -17.94 -6.71
C GLU A 46 2.31 -18.01 -7.40
N LEU A 47 3.31 -17.36 -6.82
CA LEU A 47 4.67 -17.33 -7.31
C LEU A 47 5.40 -18.65 -7.01
N GLY A 48 5.10 -19.31 -5.89
CA GLY A 48 5.52 -20.67 -5.57
C GLY A 48 7.02 -20.88 -5.81
N ASP A 49 7.34 -21.77 -6.75
CA ASP A 49 8.71 -22.15 -7.12
C ASP A 49 9.49 -21.07 -7.90
N LYS A 50 8.82 -19.99 -8.34
CA LYS A 50 9.48 -18.83 -8.96
C LYS A 50 10.13 -17.90 -7.94
N VAL A 51 9.84 -18.07 -6.65
CA VAL A 51 10.43 -17.28 -5.59
C VAL A 51 11.71 -17.94 -5.09
N PRO A 52 12.85 -17.22 -5.05
CA PRO A 52 14.06 -17.73 -4.40
C PRO A 52 13.77 -18.07 -2.93
N GLY A 53 14.21 -19.24 -2.46
CA GLY A 53 13.96 -19.71 -1.09
C GLY A 53 14.36 -18.70 -0.01
N ASP A 54 15.52 -18.04 -0.20
CA ASP A 54 16.02 -17.01 0.73
C ASP A 54 15.08 -15.80 0.82
N VAL A 55 14.47 -15.38 -0.30
CA VAL A 55 13.51 -14.26 -0.33
C VAL A 55 12.17 -14.70 0.26
N LYS A 56 11.73 -15.92 -0.04
CA LYS A 56 10.52 -16.48 0.54
C LYS A 56 10.60 -16.52 2.06
N GLU A 57 11.70 -17.04 2.63
CA GLU A 57 11.89 -17.09 4.08
C GLU A 57 11.90 -15.70 4.72
N LYS A 58 12.52 -14.70 4.06
CA LYS A 58 12.49 -13.31 4.54
C LYS A 58 11.07 -12.75 4.58
N VAL A 59 10.30 -12.91 3.50
CA VAL A 59 8.92 -12.41 3.42
C VAL A 59 8.02 -13.14 4.42
N GLU A 60 8.15 -14.46 4.57
CA GLU A 60 7.43 -15.25 5.59
C GLU A 60 7.79 -14.82 7.02
N GLY A 61 9.06 -14.50 7.28
CA GLY A 61 9.51 -13.92 8.54
C GLY A 61 8.84 -12.57 8.82
N LYS A 62 8.80 -11.68 7.83
CA LYS A 62 8.13 -10.36 7.94
C LYS A 62 6.62 -10.45 8.08
N LEU A 63 5.98 -11.42 7.42
CA LEU A 63 4.56 -11.71 7.61
C LEU A 63 4.26 -12.08 9.06
N LYS A 64 5.10 -12.92 9.66
CA LYS A 64 4.94 -13.31 11.07
C LYS A 64 5.19 -12.13 12.02
N GLU A 65 6.22 -11.32 11.77
CA GLU A 65 6.45 -10.08 12.53
C GLU A 65 5.25 -9.13 12.47
N LEU A 66 4.66 -8.95 11.29
CA LEU A 66 3.47 -8.11 11.11
C LEU A 66 2.26 -8.70 11.82
N GLN A 67 2.07 -10.02 11.78
CA GLN A 67 1.00 -10.71 12.50
C GLN A 67 1.13 -10.51 14.02
N ASP A 68 2.33 -10.66 14.57
CA ASP A 68 2.59 -10.45 16.00
C ASP A 68 2.37 -8.97 16.38
N ALA A 69 2.78 -8.03 15.52
CA ALA A 69 2.52 -6.61 15.70
C ALA A 69 1.02 -6.27 15.66
N VAL A 70 0.24 -6.91 14.79
CA VAL A 70 -1.22 -6.77 14.70
C VAL A 70 -1.95 -7.36 15.92
N ALA A 71 -1.39 -8.42 16.52
CA ALA A 71 -1.99 -9.11 17.65
C ALA A 71 -1.83 -8.37 18.99
N GLY A 72 -0.74 -7.63 19.18
CA GLY A 72 -0.47 -6.96 20.46
C GLY A 72 0.45 -5.73 20.40
N GLY A 73 0.85 -5.28 19.21
CA GLY A 73 1.71 -4.13 19.01
C GLY A 73 0.95 -2.79 19.04
N SER A 74 1.72 -1.70 19.02
CA SER A 74 1.19 -0.35 18.85
C SER A 74 0.93 -0.03 17.37
N THR A 75 0.08 0.97 17.09
CA THR A 75 -0.13 1.46 15.71
C THR A 75 1.17 1.77 14.98
N GLN A 76 2.17 2.31 15.69
CA GLN A 76 3.48 2.60 15.11
C GLN A 76 4.22 1.31 14.76
N THR A 77 4.23 0.31 15.66
CA THR A 77 4.85 -1.00 15.43
C THR A 77 4.24 -1.70 14.22
N ILE A 78 2.91 -1.64 14.06
CA ILE A 78 2.24 -2.20 12.89
C ILE A 78 2.69 -1.47 11.63
N LYS A 79 2.71 -0.13 11.62
CA LYS A 79 3.18 0.67 10.48
C LYS A 79 4.62 0.32 10.07
N ASP A 80 5.51 0.20 11.05
CA ASP A 80 6.92 -0.13 10.79
C ASP A 80 7.06 -1.54 10.19
N ALA A 81 6.36 -2.53 10.76
CA ALA A 81 6.35 -3.90 10.22
C ALA A 81 5.72 -3.96 8.81
N LEU A 82 4.68 -3.17 8.56
CA LEU A 82 3.99 -3.07 7.27
C LEU A 82 4.89 -2.44 6.21
N ALA A 83 5.66 -1.41 6.57
CA ALA A 83 6.68 -0.82 5.71
C ALA A 83 7.81 -1.82 5.41
N ALA A 84 8.29 -2.56 6.41
CA ALA A 84 9.32 -3.58 6.23
C ALA A 84 8.84 -4.71 5.31
N LEU A 85 7.61 -5.20 5.48
CA LEU A 85 7.02 -6.22 4.62
C LEU A 85 6.93 -5.73 3.17
N ASN A 86 6.44 -4.51 2.94
CA ASN A 86 6.35 -3.93 1.60
C ASN A 86 7.72 -3.84 0.90
N GLN A 87 8.79 -3.53 1.64
CA GLN A 87 10.14 -3.49 1.07
C GLN A 87 10.60 -4.86 0.59
N GLU A 88 10.37 -5.92 1.38
CA GLU A 88 10.71 -7.29 1.00
C GLU A 88 9.85 -7.77 -0.19
N VAL A 89 8.56 -7.42 -0.23
CA VAL A 89 7.66 -7.74 -1.35
C VAL A 89 8.08 -7.00 -2.63
N MET A 90 8.56 -5.75 -2.54
CA MET A 90 9.15 -5.05 -3.69
C MET A 90 10.41 -5.75 -4.20
N GLN A 91 11.31 -6.17 -3.30
CA GLN A 91 12.52 -6.91 -3.69
C GLN A 91 12.18 -8.25 -4.34
N LEU A 92 11.15 -8.94 -3.83
CA LEU A 92 10.59 -10.14 -4.43
C LEU A 92 10.12 -9.87 -5.87
N GLY A 93 9.27 -8.85 -6.07
CA GLY A 93 8.78 -8.46 -7.39
C GLY A 93 9.90 -8.10 -8.37
N GLN A 94 10.93 -7.39 -7.91
CA GLN A 94 12.12 -7.07 -8.72
C GLN A 94 12.93 -8.32 -9.09
N SER A 95 13.10 -9.26 -8.16
CA SER A 95 13.83 -10.51 -8.42
C SER A 95 13.10 -11.38 -9.44
N LEU A 96 11.77 -11.45 -9.33
CA LEU A 96 10.91 -12.13 -10.29
C LEU A 96 10.91 -11.47 -11.67
N TYR A 97 10.84 -10.15 -11.74
CA TYR A 97 10.88 -9.42 -13.01
C TYR A 97 12.22 -9.59 -13.71
N GLN A 98 13.34 -9.58 -12.97
CA GLN A 98 14.67 -9.88 -13.50
C GLN A 98 14.78 -11.33 -14.00
N GLN A 99 14.16 -12.30 -13.31
CA GLN A 99 14.09 -13.69 -13.76
C GLN A 99 13.19 -13.88 -14.99
N GLN A 100 12.12 -13.08 -15.11
CA GLN A 100 11.19 -13.06 -16.25
C GLN A 100 11.73 -12.26 -17.45
N GLY A 101 12.77 -11.42 -17.27
CA GLY A 101 13.48 -10.70 -18.35
C GLY A 101 14.14 -11.59 -19.41
N SER A 102 13.97 -12.91 -19.33
CA SER A 102 14.35 -13.90 -20.34
C SER A 102 13.16 -14.65 -20.98
N GLY A 103 11.90 -14.22 -20.80
CA GLY A 103 10.74 -14.84 -21.47
C GLY A 103 9.42 -14.07 -21.32
N PRO A 104 8.54 -14.09 -22.33
CA PRO A 104 7.44 -13.13 -22.50
C PRO A 104 6.48 -13.12 -21.30
N THR A 105 6.20 -11.93 -20.80
CA THR A 105 5.23 -11.60 -19.75
C THR A 105 3.79 -11.99 -20.13
N PRO A 106 3.09 -12.78 -19.31
CA PRO A 106 1.64 -12.81 -19.28
C PRO A 106 1.13 -12.15 -17.98
N GLY A 107 0.28 -11.13 -18.11
CA GLY A 107 -0.59 -10.67 -17.01
C GLY A 107 -0.18 -9.35 -16.35
N ALA A 108 -0.40 -8.24 -17.06
CA ALA A 108 -0.68 -6.94 -16.46
C ALA A 108 -2.11 -6.55 -16.86
N ASP A 109 -3.09 -7.26 -16.29
CA ASP A 109 -4.52 -6.95 -16.39
C ASP A 109 -5.11 -7.05 -14.99
N ALA A 110 -5.29 -5.90 -14.35
CA ALA A 110 -6.39 -5.56 -13.43
C ALA A 110 -6.02 -4.33 -12.57
N ALA A 111 -6.31 -3.14 -13.08
CA ALA A 111 -6.80 -2.00 -12.29
C ALA A 111 -7.18 -0.82 -13.21
N ALA A 112 -8.31 -0.94 -13.93
CA ALA A 112 -9.11 0.21 -14.38
C ALA A 112 -10.49 -0.26 -14.86
N ASP A 113 -11.29 -0.84 -13.96
CA ASP A 113 -12.75 -0.77 -14.07
C ASP A 113 -13.23 0.25 -13.03
N SER A 114 -13.65 1.41 -13.52
CA SER A 114 -14.55 2.30 -12.80
C SER A 114 -15.59 2.79 -13.80
N THR A 115 -16.71 2.09 -13.74
CA THR A 115 -17.97 2.28 -14.43
C THR A 115 -18.63 3.64 -14.12
N GLY A 116 -19.23 4.27 -15.13
CA GLY A 116 -20.14 5.41 -14.95
C GLY A 116 -20.67 6.01 -16.28
N PRO A 117 -21.99 6.10 -16.53
CA PRO A 117 -22.57 6.11 -17.89
C PRO A 117 -22.96 7.51 -18.43
N GLY A 118 -23.06 7.65 -19.76
CA GLY A 118 -23.77 8.77 -20.40
C GLY A 118 -23.28 9.11 -21.82
N PRO A 119 -24.15 9.14 -22.84
CA PRO A 119 -23.76 9.27 -24.25
C PRO A 119 -23.70 10.73 -24.69
N SER A 120 -22.83 11.07 -25.66
CA SER A 120 -23.15 11.85 -26.86
C SER A 120 -21.92 12.45 -27.54
N GLU A 121 -21.90 12.23 -28.86
CA GLU A 121 -21.50 13.14 -29.92
C GLU A 121 -20.01 13.41 -30.24
N LYS A 122 -19.71 13.05 -31.50
CA LYS A 122 -18.64 13.54 -32.37
C LYS A 122 -18.44 15.04 -32.25
N THR A 123 -17.18 15.47 -32.27
CA THR A 123 -16.52 16.47 -33.15
C THR A 123 -15.11 16.63 -32.56
N GLY A 124 -14.04 16.18 -33.20
CA GLY A 124 -13.41 16.85 -34.34
C GLY A 124 -12.15 17.58 -33.83
N ASP A 125 -11.05 17.41 -34.58
CA ASP A 125 -9.85 18.26 -34.60
C ASP A 125 -8.64 17.89 -33.72
N GLY A 126 -7.61 17.37 -34.39
CA GLY A 126 -6.25 17.92 -34.43
C GLY A 126 -5.49 18.11 -33.12
N GLY A 127 -4.47 17.29 -32.90
CA GLY A 127 -3.42 17.62 -31.92
C GLY A 127 -2.59 16.43 -31.48
N ASP A 128 -1.78 15.89 -32.41
CA ASP A 128 -0.66 15.01 -32.07
C ASP A 128 0.40 15.85 -31.33
N VAL A 129 0.38 15.80 -29.99
CA VAL A 129 1.40 16.42 -29.13
C VAL A 129 2.13 15.32 -28.37
N ILE A 130 3.11 14.76 -29.05
CA ILE A 130 4.16 13.93 -28.46
C ILE A 130 5.29 14.90 -28.10
N ASP A 131 5.27 15.45 -26.89
CA ASP A 131 6.42 16.15 -26.31
C ASP A 131 7.48 15.11 -25.92
N ALA A 132 8.25 14.70 -26.92
CA ALA A 132 9.50 13.97 -26.75
C ALA A 132 10.60 14.96 -26.36
N ASP A 133 10.75 15.22 -25.07
CA ASP A 133 11.89 15.96 -24.52
C ASP A 133 13.14 15.06 -24.57
N PHE A 134 13.76 15.03 -25.76
CA PHE A 134 15.10 14.50 -25.99
C PHE A 134 16.08 15.62 -25.71
N THR A 135 16.64 15.64 -24.50
CA THR A 135 17.76 16.53 -24.14
C THR A 135 19.04 15.98 -24.76
N ASP A 136 19.33 16.46 -25.98
CA ASP A 136 20.60 16.26 -26.66
C ASP A 136 21.71 17.05 -25.93
N SER A 137 22.81 16.37 -25.70
CA SER A 137 24.02 16.90 -25.08
C SER A 137 24.78 17.79 -26.05
N ASN A 138 25.19 18.99 -25.62
CA ASN A 138 26.44 19.61 -26.04
C ASN A 138 26.96 20.61 -25.01
#